data_AF-A0A6M5JCH4-F1
#
_entry.id   AF-A0A6M5JCH4-F1
#
_cell.length_a   1.000
_cell.length_b   1.000
_cell.length_c   1.000
_cell.angle_alpha   90.00
_cell.angle_beta   90.00
_cell.angle_gamma   90.00
#
_symmetry.space_group_name_H-M   'P 1'
#
loop_
_entity.id
_entity.type
_entity.pdbx_description
1 polymer ?
#
loop_
_entity_poly.entity_id
_entity_poly.type
_entity_poly.pdbx_seq_one_letter_code
_entity_poly.pdbx_strand_id
1 'polypeptide(L)'
;MPALNVVLGGASLSSVLSVPPLAVPADPHALLAWELSYDFSTDADRIYATDGTFARSAWQDVSAQAPDIAAFRAHGGKLIVPHGVADPVFSINDTIDWYRKVDGRSHGAAASFVRVFPVPGMNHCGGGPATDQYDALGAVVDWVEKKRAPDMITAIAGPATPWPGRTRPLCPFLKSAHYVGGNKETASAFECR
;
A
#
# COMPACT_ATOMS: atom_id res chain seq x y z
N MET A 1 24.55 -6.39 -13.51
CA MET A 1 24.26 -5.53 -12.36
C MET A 1 22.93 -5.97 -11.78
N PRO A 2 22.88 -6.39 -10.50
CA PRO A 2 21.62 -6.69 -9.82
C PRO A 2 20.69 -5.47 -9.85
N ALA A 3 19.38 -5.72 -9.76
CA ALA A 3 18.40 -4.65 -9.76
C ALA A 3 18.54 -3.77 -8.49
N LEU A 4 18.13 -2.50 -8.58
CA LEU A 4 18.33 -1.49 -7.52
C LEU A 4 17.72 -1.91 -6.16
N ASN A 5 16.66 -2.71 -6.19
CA ASN A 5 16.04 -3.30 -5.01
C ASN A 5 16.95 -4.26 -4.25
N VAL A 6 17.87 -4.97 -4.90
CA VAL A 6 18.84 -5.88 -4.24
C VAL A 6 19.82 -5.09 -3.38
N VAL A 7 20.24 -3.92 -3.87
CA VAL A 7 21.21 -3.08 -3.17
C VAL A 7 20.56 -2.34 -2.01
N LEU A 8 19.35 -1.80 -2.21
CA LEU A 8 18.62 -1.08 -1.16
C LEU A 8 18.00 -2.03 -0.12
N GLY A 9 17.34 -3.10 -0.58
CA GLY A 9 16.66 -4.09 0.26
C GLY A 9 17.65 -4.91 1.08
N GLY A 10 18.62 -5.56 0.44
CA GLY A 10 19.58 -6.43 1.11
C GLY A 10 20.39 -5.72 2.18
N ALA A 11 20.91 -4.52 1.88
CA ALA A 11 21.72 -3.77 2.84
C ALA A 11 20.88 -3.25 4.02
N SER A 12 19.68 -2.73 3.76
CA SER A 12 18.80 -2.24 4.82
C SER A 12 18.26 -3.38 5.69
N LEU A 13 17.83 -4.49 5.10
CA LEU A 13 17.29 -5.63 5.84
C LEU A 13 18.34 -6.24 6.77
N SER A 14 19.56 -6.42 6.28
CA SER A 14 20.65 -7.02 7.06
C SER A 14 21.16 -6.10 8.17
N SER A 15 21.35 -4.81 7.90
CA SER A 15 22.09 -3.91 8.80
C SER A 15 21.24 -2.93 9.61
N VAL A 16 20.05 -2.58 9.13
CA VAL A 16 19.15 -1.59 9.79
C VAL A 16 17.92 -2.27 10.37
N LEU A 17 17.33 -3.21 9.63
CA LEU A 17 16.06 -3.81 9.99
C LEU A 17 16.17 -5.11 10.77
N SER A 18 17.38 -5.59 11.07
CA SER A 18 17.59 -6.84 11.82
C SER A 18 18.38 -6.58 13.11
N VAL A 19 17.96 -7.22 14.19
CA VAL A 19 18.71 -7.27 15.45
C VAL A 19 19.11 -8.73 15.77
N PRO A 20 20.39 -9.02 16.06
CA PRO A 20 21.53 -8.13 15.87
C PRO A 20 21.77 -7.85 14.37
N PRO A 21 22.33 -6.68 14.03
CA PRO A 21 22.62 -6.33 12.65
C PRO A 21 23.68 -7.26 12.05
N LEU A 22 23.47 -7.63 10.80
CA LEU A 22 24.38 -8.47 10.01
C LEU A 22 25.16 -7.58 9.04
N ALA A 23 26.49 -7.58 9.19
CA ALA A 23 27.36 -6.88 8.26
C ALA A 23 27.51 -7.70 6.97
N VAL A 24 26.74 -7.35 5.95
CA VAL A 24 26.92 -7.87 4.59
C VAL A 24 27.80 -6.88 3.82
N PRO A 25 28.85 -7.33 3.12
CA PRO A 25 29.65 -6.44 2.27
C PRO A 25 28.75 -5.67 1.30
N ALA A 26 29.03 -4.38 1.09
CA ALA A 26 28.30 -3.52 0.14
C ALA A 26 28.63 -3.83 -1.33
N ASP A 27 28.83 -5.11 -1.64
CA ASP A 27 29.02 -5.68 -2.96
C ASP A 27 27.68 -6.25 -3.45
N PRO A 28 27.22 -5.91 -4.67
CA PRO A 28 25.93 -6.38 -5.17
C PRO A 28 25.80 -7.91 -5.27
N HIS A 29 26.90 -8.65 -5.49
CA HIS A 29 26.85 -10.11 -5.54
C HIS A 29 26.74 -10.72 -4.15
N ALA A 30 27.43 -10.17 -3.15
CA ALA A 30 27.31 -10.56 -1.75
C ALA A 30 25.91 -10.28 -1.20
N LEU A 31 25.34 -9.11 -1.51
CA LEU A 31 23.96 -8.77 -1.12
C LEU A 31 22.95 -9.71 -1.77
N LEU A 32 23.08 -9.99 -3.07
CA LEU A 32 22.21 -10.94 -3.75
C LEU A 32 22.33 -12.36 -3.16
N ALA A 33 23.55 -12.83 -2.89
CA ALA A 33 23.76 -14.14 -2.28
C ALA A 33 23.13 -14.23 -0.89
N TRP A 34 23.24 -13.16 -0.10
CA TRP A 34 22.60 -13.06 1.20
C TRP A 34 21.07 -13.07 1.09
N GLU A 35 20.48 -12.26 0.21
CA GLU A 35 19.02 -12.23 -0.02
C GLU A 35 18.50 -13.60 -0.48
N LEU A 36 19.23 -14.29 -1.37
CA LEU A 36 18.87 -15.64 -1.83
C LEU A 36 19.02 -16.71 -0.75
N SER A 37 19.83 -16.46 0.28
CA SER A 37 19.97 -17.35 1.44
C SER A 37 19.02 -17.03 2.59
N TYR A 38 18.27 -15.93 2.51
CA TYR A 38 17.40 -15.47 3.59
C TYR A 38 16.27 -16.49 3.84
N ASP A 39 16.21 -17.02 5.06
CA ASP A 39 15.18 -17.99 5.42
C ASP A 39 14.04 -17.28 6.16
N PHE A 40 12.92 -17.07 5.46
CA PHE A 40 11.74 -16.43 6.04
C PHE A 40 11.18 -17.14 7.28
N SER A 41 11.50 -18.43 7.50
CA SER A 41 11.04 -19.16 8.67
C SER A 41 11.87 -18.90 9.93
N THR A 42 13.12 -18.47 9.78
CA THR A 42 14.05 -18.26 10.92
C THR A 42 14.55 -16.82 11.04
N ASP A 43 14.69 -16.11 9.92
CA ASP A 43 15.29 -14.77 9.89
C ASP A 43 14.25 -13.64 9.97
N ALA A 44 12.98 -13.92 9.65
CA ALA A 44 11.92 -12.91 9.67
C ALA A 44 11.71 -12.29 11.06
N ASP A 45 11.88 -13.08 12.13
CA ASP A 45 11.68 -12.61 13.50
C ASP A 45 12.73 -11.58 13.94
N ARG A 46 13.84 -11.44 13.21
CA ARG A 46 14.91 -10.49 13.53
C ARG A 46 14.47 -9.03 13.43
N ILE A 47 13.41 -8.72 12.69
CA ILE A 47 12.86 -7.36 12.64
C ILE A 47 12.12 -6.98 13.93
N TYR A 48 11.69 -7.97 14.70
CA TYR A 48 11.02 -7.82 16.00
C TYR A 48 11.98 -7.99 17.18
N ALA A 49 13.22 -8.44 16.92
CA ALA A 49 14.19 -8.70 17.96
C ALA A 49 14.74 -7.41 18.61
N THR A 50 15.21 -7.57 19.83
CA THR A 50 15.88 -6.56 20.66
C THR A 50 17.08 -7.20 21.35
N ASP A 51 18.06 -6.41 21.77
CA ASP A 51 19.17 -6.89 22.60
C ASP A 51 19.64 -5.81 23.59
N GLY A 52 20.80 -6.01 24.23
CA GLY A 52 21.36 -5.05 25.19
C GLY A 52 21.77 -3.70 24.58
N THR A 53 21.96 -3.63 23.27
CA THR A 53 22.28 -2.42 22.51
C THR A 53 21.01 -1.78 21.93
N PHE A 54 20.11 -2.61 21.40
CA PHE A 54 18.87 -2.19 20.74
C PHE A 54 17.65 -2.47 21.64
N ALA A 55 17.29 -1.49 22.46
CA ALA A 55 16.15 -1.58 23.39
C ALA A 55 14.76 -1.56 22.70
N ARG A 56 14.70 -1.20 21.41
CA ARG A 56 13.51 -1.31 20.56
C ARG A 56 13.88 -2.06 19.29
N SER A 57 12.92 -2.78 18.73
CA SER A 57 13.12 -3.50 17.48
C SER A 57 13.05 -2.55 16.29
N ALA A 58 13.67 -2.91 15.17
CA ALA A 58 13.57 -2.13 13.95
C ALA A 58 12.11 -1.93 13.51
N TRP A 59 11.29 -2.96 13.67
CA TRP A 59 9.86 -2.89 13.34
C TRP A 59 9.09 -1.88 14.20
N GLN A 60 9.40 -1.77 15.50
CA GLN A 60 8.80 -0.74 16.37
C GLN A 60 9.15 0.67 15.90
N ASP A 61 10.31 0.82 15.28
CA ASP A 61 10.84 2.11 14.85
C ASP A 61 10.26 2.55 13.50
N VAL A 62 10.03 1.62 12.57
CA VAL A 62 9.70 1.95 11.16
C VAL A 62 8.26 1.64 10.73
N SER A 63 7.55 0.73 11.41
CA SER A 63 6.33 0.13 10.85
C SER A 63 5.15 1.07 10.64
N ALA A 64 5.13 2.25 11.27
CA ALA A 64 4.14 3.32 11.10
C ALA A 64 2.65 2.86 11.06
N GLN A 65 2.33 1.76 11.75
CA GLN A 65 1.05 1.04 11.63
C GLN A 65 0.07 1.32 12.78
N ALA A 66 0.21 2.46 13.46
CA ALA A 66 -0.63 2.80 14.61
C ALA A 66 -2.12 2.75 14.20
N PRO A 67 -2.94 1.90 14.84
CA PRO A 67 -4.36 1.79 14.48
C PRO A 67 -5.21 2.85 15.18
N ASP A 68 -4.69 3.45 16.26
CA ASP A 68 -5.34 4.58 16.92
C ASP A 68 -4.93 5.89 16.25
N ILE A 69 -5.81 6.39 15.41
CA ILE A 69 -5.71 7.70 14.76
C ILE A 69 -6.91 8.57 15.12
N ALA A 70 -7.44 8.42 16.35
CA ALA A 70 -8.60 9.17 16.82
C ALA A 70 -8.33 10.69 16.86
N ALA A 71 -7.11 11.10 17.22
CA ALA A 71 -6.72 12.52 17.19
C ALA A 71 -6.79 13.09 15.76
N PHE A 72 -6.28 12.37 14.76
CA PHE A 72 -6.38 12.77 13.35
C PHE A 72 -7.84 12.97 12.92
N ARG A 73 -8.72 12.02 13.28
CA ARG A 73 -10.17 12.14 13.03
C ARG A 73 -10.78 13.35 13.76
N ALA A 74 -10.44 13.57 15.03
CA ALA A 74 -10.97 14.67 15.85
C ALA A 74 -10.61 16.05 15.28
N HIS A 75 -9.44 16.18 14.64
CA HIS A 75 -9.03 17.38 13.92
C HIS A 75 -9.63 17.48 12.50
N GLY A 76 -10.58 16.62 12.14
CA GLY A 76 -11.26 16.65 10.84
C GLY A 76 -10.45 16.05 9.69
N GLY A 77 -9.34 15.36 10.00
CA GLY A 77 -8.45 14.76 9.01
C GLY A 77 -9.17 13.74 8.11
N LYS A 78 -8.75 13.70 6.84
CA LYS A 78 -9.21 12.76 5.80
C LYS A 78 -8.02 12.11 5.12
N LEU A 79 -8.08 10.80 4.94
CA LEU A 79 -7.01 10.01 4.35
C LEU A 79 -7.56 9.14 3.22
N ILE A 80 -6.92 9.25 2.05
CA ILE A 80 -7.14 8.38 0.90
C ILE A 80 -5.87 7.55 0.71
N VAL A 81 -6.02 6.23 0.64
CA VAL A 81 -4.90 5.29 0.50
C VAL A 81 -5.08 4.45 -0.77
N PRO A 82 -4.63 4.93 -1.94
CA PRO A 82 -4.56 4.10 -3.13
C PRO A 82 -3.40 3.10 -2.99
N HIS A 83 -3.61 1.84 -3.35
CA HIS A 83 -2.55 0.82 -3.28
C HIS A 83 -2.76 -0.22 -4.38
N GLY A 84 -1.70 -0.48 -5.15
CA GLY A 84 -1.70 -1.49 -6.21
C GLY A 84 -1.92 -2.90 -5.68
N VAL A 85 -2.86 -3.63 -6.28
CA VAL A 85 -3.14 -5.03 -5.87
C VAL A 85 -2.03 -5.98 -6.34
N ALA A 86 -1.27 -5.59 -7.36
CA ALA A 86 -0.13 -6.35 -7.88
C ALA A 86 1.22 -5.71 -7.50
N ASP A 87 1.25 -4.92 -6.42
CA ASP A 87 2.48 -4.34 -5.89
C ASP A 87 3.43 -5.46 -5.39
N PRO A 88 4.64 -5.60 -5.98
CA PRO A 88 5.60 -6.62 -5.56
C PRO A 88 6.51 -6.18 -4.39
N VAL A 89 6.38 -4.93 -3.93
CA VAL A 89 7.20 -4.33 -2.88
C VAL A 89 6.46 -4.35 -1.55
N PHE A 90 5.23 -3.84 -1.53
CA PHE A 90 4.39 -3.81 -0.34
C PHE A 90 3.08 -4.56 -0.57
N SER A 91 2.64 -5.31 0.43
CA SER A 91 1.42 -6.10 0.30
C SER A 91 0.18 -5.25 0.54
N ILE A 92 -0.75 -5.25 -0.42
CA ILE A 92 -2.09 -4.69 -0.22
C ILE A 92 -2.81 -5.30 0.99
N ASN A 93 -2.54 -6.56 1.32
CA ASN A 93 -3.15 -7.23 2.47
C ASN A 93 -2.74 -6.57 3.78
N ASP A 94 -1.51 -6.09 3.91
CA ASP A 94 -1.04 -5.37 5.09
C ASP A 94 -1.76 -4.02 5.26
N THR A 95 -1.96 -3.29 4.16
CA THR A 95 -2.77 -2.06 4.17
C THR A 95 -4.22 -2.31 4.55
N ILE A 96 -4.80 -3.40 4.03
CA ILE A 96 -6.17 -3.82 4.38
C ILE A 96 -6.27 -4.20 5.86
N ASP A 97 -5.28 -4.92 6.40
CA ASP A 97 -5.26 -5.33 7.79
C ASP A 97 -5.07 -4.14 8.73
N TRP A 98 -4.23 -3.17 8.36
CA TRP A 98 -4.16 -1.89 9.06
C TRP A 98 -5.50 -1.16 9.05
N TYR A 99 -6.18 -1.06 7.90
CA TYR A 99 -7.50 -0.44 7.82
C TYR A 99 -8.52 -1.14 8.73
N ARG A 100 -8.53 -2.48 8.78
CA ARG A 100 -9.41 -3.24 9.68
C ARG A 100 -9.13 -2.92 11.15
N LYS A 101 -7.87 -2.77 11.54
CA LYS A 101 -7.49 -2.37 12.91
C LYS A 101 -7.97 -0.94 13.23
N VAL A 102 -7.82 0.00 12.29
CA VAL A 102 -8.35 1.38 12.40
C VAL A 102 -9.86 1.38 12.55
N ASP A 103 -10.55 0.57 11.74
CA ASP A 103 -12.02 0.45 11.77
C ASP A 103 -12.52 -0.16 13.08
N GLY A 104 -11.84 -1.18 13.59
CA GLY A 104 -12.09 -1.75 14.92
C GLY A 104 -11.94 -0.71 16.04
N ARG A 105 -10.87 0.11 16.00
CA ARG A 105 -10.67 1.23 16.95
C ARG A 105 -11.69 2.35 16.77
N SER A 106 -12.28 2.47 15.59
CA SER A 106 -13.28 3.47 15.23
C SER A 106 -14.72 2.97 15.35
N HIS A 107 -14.93 1.78 15.91
CA HIS A 107 -16.26 1.15 16.04
C HIS A 107 -17.03 1.06 14.70
N GLY A 108 -16.34 0.69 13.61
CA GLY A 108 -16.95 0.57 12.27
C GLY A 108 -17.08 1.90 11.51
N ALA A 109 -16.51 2.99 12.03
CA ALA A 109 -16.61 4.32 11.45
C ALA A 109 -15.38 4.75 10.63
N ALA A 110 -14.42 3.87 10.32
CA ALA A 110 -13.20 4.28 9.58
C ALA A 110 -13.53 4.92 8.23
N ALA A 111 -14.50 4.40 7.49
CA ALA A 111 -14.91 4.91 6.18
C ALA A 111 -15.33 6.40 6.17
N SER A 112 -15.62 6.99 7.35
CA SER A 112 -15.93 8.42 7.51
C SER A 112 -14.70 9.34 7.45
N PHE A 113 -13.49 8.79 7.54
CA PHE A 113 -12.24 9.58 7.52
C PHE A 113 -11.02 8.88 6.90
N VAL A 114 -11.05 7.57 6.68
CA VAL A 114 -10.07 6.81 5.91
C VAL A 114 -10.78 6.04 4.80
N ARG A 115 -10.29 6.12 3.56
CA ARG A 115 -10.75 5.27 2.45
C ARG A 115 -9.53 4.66 1.74
N VAL A 116 -9.42 3.34 1.77
CA VAL A 116 -8.44 2.58 0.99
C VAL A 116 -9.02 2.29 -0.39
N PHE A 117 -8.25 2.51 -1.45
CA PHE A 117 -8.63 2.22 -2.84
C PHE A 117 -7.67 1.19 -3.43
N PRO A 118 -8.00 -0.11 -3.37
CA PRO A 118 -7.25 -1.13 -4.08
C PRO A 118 -7.34 -0.88 -5.59
N VAL A 119 -6.20 -0.89 -6.28
CA VAL A 119 -6.13 -0.70 -7.75
C VAL A 119 -5.76 -2.03 -8.42
N PRO A 120 -6.74 -2.77 -8.98
CA PRO A 120 -6.48 -4.09 -9.57
C PRO A 120 -5.46 -4.03 -10.71
N GLY A 121 -4.47 -4.92 -10.63
CA GLY A 121 -3.40 -5.03 -11.64
C GLY A 121 -2.33 -3.94 -11.57
N MET A 122 -2.49 -2.91 -10.72
CA MET A 122 -1.47 -1.87 -10.57
C MET A 122 -0.32 -2.42 -9.74
N ASN A 123 0.91 -2.14 -10.18
CA ASN A 123 2.13 -2.51 -9.48
C ASN A 123 2.47 -1.46 -8.40
N HIS A 124 3.74 -1.36 -8.04
CA HIS A 124 4.23 -0.40 -7.06
C HIS A 124 4.04 1.04 -7.55
N CYS A 125 3.15 1.77 -6.87
CA CYS A 125 2.73 3.16 -7.16
C CYS A 125 2.04 3.41 -8.51
N GLY A 126 2.27 2.60 -9.53
CA GLY A 126 1.71 2.75 -10.87
C GLY A 126 2.14 1.64 -11.83
N GLY A 127 1.76 1.76 -13.10
CA GLY A 127 2.02 0.75 -14.12
C GLY A 127 1.22 -0.53 -13.94
N GLY A 128 1.62 -1.58 -14.67
CA GLY A 128 0.89 -2.84 -14.74
C GLY A 128 -0.33 -2.78 -15.67
N PRO A 129 -1.03 -3.92 -15.90
CA PRO A 129 -2.27 -3.97 -16.69
C PRO A 129 -3.44 -3.40 -15.87
N ALA A 130 -3.43 -2.10 -15.62
CA ALA A 130 -4.32 -1.42 -14.67
C ALA A 130 -4.94 -0.14 -15.22
N THR A 131 -5.94 0.38 -14.51
CA THR A 131 -6.32 1.79 -14.57
C THR A 131 -5.56 2.53 -13.47
N ASP A 132 -4.29 2.84 -13.70
CA ASP A 132 -3.35 3.37 -12.71
C ASP A 132 -3.30 4.90 -12.65
N GLN A 133 -3.99 5.60 -13.55
CA GLN A 133 -4.07 7.07 -13.57
C GLN A 133 -5.37 7.54 -12.91
N TYR A 134 -5.28 8.29 -11.81
CA TYR A 134 -6.44 8.77 -11.05
C TYR A 134 -6.10 10.04 -10.25
N ASP A 135 -7.12 10.84 -9.94
CA ASP A 135 -6.96 12.07 -9.14
C ASP A 135 -7.37 11.85 -7.67
N ALA A 136 -6.46 11.27 -6.89
CA ALA A 136 -6.65 11.12 -5.44
C ALA A 136 -6.51 12.44 -4.68
N LEU A 137 -5.75 13.41 -5.23
CA LEU A 137 -5.54 14.72 -4.61
C LEU A 137 -6.82 15.56 -4.65
N GLY A 138 -7.44 15.68 -5.82
CA GLY A 138 -8.74 16.35 -5.96
C GLY A 138 -9.82 15.68 -5.12
N ALA A 139 -9.81 14.34 -5.05
CA ALA A 139 -10.74 13.59 -4.21
C ALA A 139 -10.59 13.91 -2.72
N VAL A 140 -9.36 14.04 -2.18
CA VAL A 140 -9.17 14.39 -0.77
C VAL A 140 -9.46 15.87 -0.50
N VAL A 141 -9.14 16.78 -1.43
CA VAL A 141 -9.51 18.20 -1.36
C VAL A 141 -11.02 18.36 -1.26
N ASP A 142 -11.77 17.72 -2.16
CA ASP A 142 -13.24 17.75 -2.12
C ASP A 142 -13.81 17.14 -0.83
N TRP A 143 -13.16 16.10 -0.30
CA TRP A 143 -13.59 15.51 0.96
C TRP A 143 -13.39 16.44 2.15
N VAL A 144 -12.24 17.10 2.23
CA VAL A 144 -11.90 18.02 3.32
C VAL A 144 -12.73 19.30 3.25
N GLU A 145 -12.74 19.94 2.08
CA GLU A 145 -13.26 21.30 1.91
C GLU A 145 -14.76 21.32 1.60
N LYS A 146 -15.25 20.37 0.79
CA LYS A 146 -16.66 20.32 0.35
C LYS A 146 -17.47 19.24 1.08
N LYS A 147 -16.86 18.54 2.03
CA LYS A 147 -17.48 17.43 2.77
C LYS A 147 -18.00 16.31 1.86
N ARG A 148 -17.41 16.16 0.68
CA ARG A 148 -17.80 15.16 -0.32
C ARG A 148 -16.83 13.99 -0.31
N ALA A 149 -17.15 12.96 0.46
CA ALA A 149 -16.36 11.74 0.50
C ALA A 149 -16.43 10.98 -0.84
N PRO A 150 -15.30 10.48 -1.39
CA PRO A 150 -15.28 9.85 -2.71
C PRO A 150 -15.83 8.43 -2.66
N ASP A 151 -17.08 8.20 -3.07
CA ASP A 151 -17.69 6.85 -3.13
C ASP A 151 -17.07 5.96 -4.21
N MET A 152 -16.34 6.60 -5.13
CA MET A 152 -15.46 6.01 -6.13
C MET A 152 -14.48 7.08 -6.63
N ILE A 153 -13.36 6.68 -7.25
CA ILE A 153 -12.46 7.58 -7.99
C ILE A 153 -12.33 7.04 -9.43
N THR A 154 -12.58 7.87 -10.46
CA THR A 154 -12.47 7.40 -11.85
C THR A 154 -11.01 7.24 -12.16
N ALA A 155 -10.61 6.05 -12.58
CA ALA A 155 -9.26 5.78 -13.02
C ALA A 155 -9.22 5.45 -14.52
N ILE A 156 -8.08 5.74 -15.14
CA ILE A 156 -7.82 5.61 -16.56
C ILE A 156 -6.59 4.71 -16.74
N ALA A 157 -6.64 3.83 -17.74
CA ALA A 157 -5.51 3.03 -18.13
C ALA A 157 -4.53 3.85 -18.99
N GLY A 158 -3.27 3.89 -18.56
CA GLY A 158 -2.21 4.59 -19.27
C GLY A 158 -1.90 4.01 -20.67
N PRO A 159 -1.10 4.72 -21.49
CA PRO A 159 -0.80 4.34 -22.87
C PRO A 159 0.00 3.03 -23.00
N ALA A 160 0.73 2.63 -21.95
CA ALA A 160 1.53 1.40 -21.92
C ALA A 160 0.73 0.16 -21.52
N THR A 161 -0.58 0.30 -21.25
CA THR A 161 -1.45 -0.81 -20.86
C THR A 161 -2.00 -1.54 -22.09
N PRO A 162 -2.52 -2.78 -21.96
CA PRO A 162 -3.14 -3.47 -23.10
C PRO A 162 -4.47 -2.85 -23.56
N TRP A 163 -4.98 -1.84 -22.86
CA TRP A 163 -6.26 -1.17 -23.13
C TRP A 163 -6.18 0.34 -22.85
N PRO A 164 -5.36 1.10 -23.62
CA PRO A 164 -5.19 2.53 -23.39
C PRO A 164 -6.52 3.29 -23.39
N GLY A 165 -6.71 4.18 -22.42
CA GLY A 165 -7.91 5.01 -22.30
C GLY A 165 -9.13 4.31 -21.71
N ARG A 166 -9.07 3.01 -21.44
CA ARG A 166 -10.11 2.31 -20.66
C ARG A 166 -10.26 2.96 -19.29
N THR A 167 -11.50 3.07 -18.82
CA THR A 167 -11.80 3.64 -17.51
C THR A 167 -12.53 2.65 -16.59
N ARG A 168 -12.27 2.76 -15.29
CA ARG A 168 -12.94 2.00 -14.23
C ARG A 168 -13.15 2.88 -12.99
N PRO A 169 -14.23 2.64 -12.21
CA PRO A 169 -14.32 3.21 -10.88
C PRO A 169 -13.37 2.44 -9.94
N LEU A 170 -12.45 3.14 -9.29
CA LEU A 170 -11.78 2.62 -8.10
C LEU A 170 -12.78 2.67 -6.95
N CYS A 171 -13.04 1.52 -6.36
CA CYS A 171 -13.98 1.39 -5.26
C CYS A 171 -13.25 1.44 -3.92
N PRO A 172 -13.82 2.12 -2.90
CA PRO A 172 -13.27 2.03 -1.56
C PRO A 172 -13.39 0.59 -1.05
N PHE A 173 -12.37 0.13 -0.32
CA PHE A 173 -12.29 -1.20 0.25
C PHE A 173 -13.56 -1.59 1.03
N LEU A 174 -13.89 -2.88 0.99
CA LEU A 174 -15.20 -3.54 1.18
C LEU A 174 -16.10 -3.60 -0.06
N LYS A 175 -15.85 -2.77 -1.09
CA LYS A 175 -16.54 -2.84 -2.38
C LYS A 175 -15.58 -3.19 -3.51
N SER A 176 -16.12 -3.66 -4.62
CA SER A 176 -15.38 -3.85 -5.87
C SER A 176 -16.19 -3.35 -7.06
N ALA A 177 -15.53 -3.16 -8.21
CA ALA A 177 -16.20 -2.72 -9.42
C ALA A 177 -16.95 -3.89 -10.06
N HIS A 178 -18.28 -3.82 -10.10
CA HIS A 178 -19.12 -4.82 -10.75
C HIS A 178 -19.69 -4.27 -12.05
N TYR A 179 -19.54 -5.02 -13.15
CA TYR A 179 -20.13 -4.66 -14.43
C TYR A 179 -21.66 -4.75 -14.36
N VAL A 180 -22.36 -3.70 -14.78
CA VAL A 180 -23.83 -3.59 -14.75
C VAL A 180 -24.47 -3.44 -16.14
N GLY A 181 -23.66 -3.33 -17.20
CA GLY A 181 -24.13 -3.23 -18.59
C GLY A 181 -23.53 -2.05 -19.33
N GLY A 182 -23.71 -2.00 -20.65
CA GLY A 182 -23.14 -0.94 -21.50
C GLY A 182 -21.70 -1.22 -21.94
N ASN A 183 -20.96 -0.17 -22.29
CA ASN A 183 -19.60 -0.30 -22.85
C ASN A 183 -18.60 -0.73 -21.76
N LYS A 184 -18.00 -1.92 -21.88
CA LYS A 184 -17.02 -2.46 -20.93
C LYS A 184 -15.73 -1.63 -20.78
N GLU A 185 -15.48 -0.74 -21.74
CA GLU A 185 -14.33 0.17 -21.73
C GLU A 185 -14.55 1.44 -20.89
N THR A 186 -15.78 1.68 -20.40
CA THR A 186 -16.13 2.90 -19.67
C THR A 186 -16.50 2.65 -18.21
N ALA A 187 -16.06 3.53 -17.31
CA ALA A 187 -16.33 3.43 -15.88
C ALA A 187 -17.83 3.43 -15.55
N SER A 188 -18.65 4.13 -16.35
CA SER A 188 -20.12 4.19 -16.21
C SER A 188 -20.82 2.84 -16.38
N ALA A 189 -20.14 1.84 -16.94
CA ALA A 189 -20.66 0.48 -17.07
C ALA A 189 -20.47 -0.37 -15.81
N PHE A 190 -19.93 0.22 -14.73
CA PHE A 190 -19.59 -0.45 -13.49
C PHE A 190 -20.13 0.31 -12.28
N GLU A 191 -20.44 -0.43 -11.21
CA GLU A 191 -20.85 0.10 -9.93
C GLU A 191 -19.99 -0.47 -8.81
N CYS A 192 -19.74 0.34 -7.78
CA CYS A 192 -19.08 -0.12 -6.55
C CYS A 192 -20.11 -0.73 -5.61
N ARG A 193 -20.04 -2.05 -5.42
CA ARG A 193 -20.86 -2.81 -4.47
C ARG A 193 -20.08 -3.93 -3.81
#